data_AF-A0A8H7L5F2-F1
#
_entry.id   AF-A0A8H7L5F2-F1
#
_cell.length_a   1.000
_cell.length_b   1.000
_cell.length_c   1.000
_cell.angle_alpha   90.00
_cell.angle_beta   90.00
_cell.angle_gamma   90.00
#
_symmetry.space_group_name_H-M   'P 1'
#
loop_
_entity.id
_entity.type
_entity.pdbx_description
1 polymer ?
#
loop_
_entity_poly.entity_id
_entity_poly.type
_entity_poly.pdbx_seq_one_letter_code
_entity_poly.pdbx_strand_id
1 'polypeptide(L)'
;MSASLFSWPIQLWRADYEDIVAVNGMDAYFFVRFLRMAIIIFLPIWLLSWAVLMPVDSVNTSVPGKSGLDKFILGNIATDKQARYAAHVSLAWLFTFWIFWNIRREMAHFITKRQRFLISPAHARSVQATTVLVTGIPAKTRCTACTRTSPAA
;
A
#
# COMPACT_ATOMS: atom_id res chain seq x y z
N MET A 1 29.16 13.73 -3.06
CA MET A 1 28.78 13.60 -1.64
C MET A 1 28.72 12.12 -1.31
N SER A 2 29.38 11.67 -0.24
CA SER A 2 29.61 10.26 0.06
C SER A 2 28.30 9.47 0.13
N ALA A 3 28.17 8.44 -0.71
CA ALA A 3 27.06 7.50 -0.68
C ALA A 3 27.19 6.61 0.58
N SER A 4 26.66 7.08 1.71
CA SER A 4 26.39 6.18 2.83
C SER A 4 25.33 5.17 2.37
N LEU A 5 25.49 3.89 2.73
CA LEU A 5 24.57 2.80 2.33
C LEU A 5 23.09 3.08 2.67
N PHE A 6 22.84 3.98 3.62
CA PHE A 6 21.52 4.43 4.06
C PHE A 6 21.16 5.84 3.60
N SER A 7 21.83 6.39 2.59
CA SER A 7 21.49 7.71 2.03
C SER A 7 20.24 7.67 1.15
N TRP A 8 20.05 6.60 0.36
CA TRP A 8 18.92 6.46 -0.57
C TRP A 8 17.51 6.49 0.08
N PRO A 9 17.24 5.84 1.24
CA PRO A 9 15.91 5.89 1.85
C PRO A 9 15.67 7.23 2.55
N ILE A 10 16.70 7.87 3.10
CA ILE A 10 16.62 9.24 3.66
C ILE A 10 16.35 10.25 2.54
N GLN A 11 17.02 10.10 1.39
CA GLN A 11 16.79 10.94 0.22
C GLN A 11 15.38 10.73 -0.32
N LEU A 12 14.87 9.49 -0.38
CA LEU A 12 13.47 9.21 -0.73
C LEU A 12 12.48 9.85 0.25
N TRP A 13 12.81 9.89 1.54
CA TRP A 13 11.95 10.52 2.55
C TRP A 13 11.91 12.05 2.43
N ARG A 14 13.04 12.66 2.03
CA ARG A 14 13.19 14.12 1.88
C ARG A 14 12.87 14.66 0.49
N ALA A 15 12.81 13.80 -0.52
CA ALA A 15 12.53 14.22 -1.89
C ALA A 15 11.16 14.91 -1.98
N ASP A 16 11.16 16.06 -2.66
CA ASP A 16 9.95 16.85 -2.87
C ASP A 16 9.05 16.15 -3.91
N TYR A 17 7.75 16.15 -3.64
CA TYR A 17 6.81 15.35 -4.43
C TYR A 17 6.57 15.94 -5.82
N GLU A 18 6.76 17.25 -5.98
CA GLU A 18 6.49 17.94 -7.24
C GLU A 18 7.59 17.67 -8.27
N ASP A 19 8.84 17.54 -7.83
CA ASP A 19 9.98 17.20 -8.70
C ASP A 19 9.88 15.77 -9.23
N ILE A 20 9.37 14.84 -8.40
CA ILE A 20 9.17 13.44 -8.82
C ILE A 20 8.10 13.33 -9.91
N VAL A 21 7.02 14.11 -9.80
CA VAL A 21 5.92 14.14 -10.79
C VAL A 21 6.42 14.68 -12.13
N ALA A 22 7.24 15.73 -12.11
CA ALA A 22 7.74 16.37 -13.33
C ALA A 22 8.64 15.45 -14.17
N VAL A 23 9.45 14.61 -13.51
CA VAL A 23 10.44 13.75 -14.19
C VAL A 23 9.90 12.35 -14.49
N ASN A 24 9.19 11.72 -13.55
CA ASN A 24 8.79 10.30 -13.65
C ASN A 24 7.28 10.10 -13.93
N GLY A 25 6.52 11.20 -13.98
CA GLY A 25 5.08 11.15 -14.21
C GLY A 25 4.26 10.78 -12.98
N MET A 26 2.96 10.63 -13.21
CA MET A 26 1.97 10.46 -12.15
C MET A 26 2.00 9.09 -11.45
N ASP A 27 2.34 8.03 -12.18
CA ASP A 27 2.34 6.67 -11.63
C ASP A 27 3.43 6.48 -10.58
N ALA A 28 4.64 6.98 -10.86
CA ALA A 28 5.75 6.99 -9.91
C ALA A 28 5.42 7.78 -8.63
N TYR A 29 4.68 8.90 -8.75
CA TYR A 29 4.18 9.65 -7.60
C TYR A 29 3.27 8.81 -6.71
N PHE A 30 2.34 8.06 -7.30
CA PHE A 30 1.44 7.18 -6.55
C PHE A 30 2.18 5.99 -5.93
N PHE A 31 3.18 5.43 -6.61
CA PHE A 31 4.00 4.35 -6.07
C PHE A 31 4.76 4.78 -4.80
N VAL A 32 5.45 5.93 -4.84
CA VAL A 32 6.17 6.46 -3.67
C VAL A 32 5.22 6.76 -2.52
N ARG A 33 4.04 7.31 -2.82
CA ARG A 33 3.03 7.61 -1.82
C ARG A 33 2.42 6.35 -1.20
N PHE A 34 2.22 5.29 -1.98
CA PHE A 34 1.83 3.97 -1.49
C PHE A 34 2.86 3.38 -0.52
N LEU A 35 4.15 3.43 -0.89
CA LEU A 35 5.23 2.98 0.00
C LEU A 35 5.27 3.76 1.31
N ARG A 36 5.12 5.09 1.25
CA ARG A 36 5.06 5.93 2.45
C ARG A 36 3.84 5.62 3.31
N MET A 37 2.66 5.42 2.71
CA MET A 37 1.46 4.99 3.42
C MET A 37 1.70 3.66 4.14
N ALA A 38 2.31 2.68 3.48
CA ALA A 38 2.64 1.40 4.09
C ALA A 38 3.52 1.58 5.34
N ILE A 39 4.59 2.38 5.24
CA ILE A 39 5.48 2.66 6.38
C ILE A 39 4.71 3.35 7.53
N ILE A 40 3.86 4.33 7.22
CA ILE A 40 3.04 5.05 8.22
C ILE A 40 2.03 4.11 8.89
N ILE A 41 1.51 3.11 8.18
CA ILE A 41 0.59 2.12 8.76
C ILE A 41 1.36 1.13 9.64
N PHE A 42 2.47 0.56 9.15
CA PHE A 42 3.17 -0.52 9.83
C PHE A 42 3.98 -0.08 11.05
N LEU A 43 4.62 1.10 11.02
CA LEU A 43 5.43 1.57 12.16
C LEU A 43 4.66 1.68 13.49
N PRO A 44 3.51 2.37 13.56
CA PRO A 44 2.77 2.46 14.82
C PRO A 44 2.15 1.13 15.24
N ILE A 45 1.71 0.30 14.28
CA ILE A 45 1.20 -1.04 14.58
C ILE A 45 2.31 -1.89 15.21
N TRP A 46 3.52 -1.86 14.64
CA TRP A 46 4.66 -2.60 15.14
C TRP A 46 5.03 -2.15 16.56
N LEU A 47 5.16 -0.83 16.79
CA LEU A 47 5.49 -0.28 18.10
C LEU A 47 4.42 -0.61 19.16
N LEU A 48 3.13 -0.43 18.84
CA LEU A 48 2.04 -0.68 19.77
C LEU A 48 1.88 -2.18 20.05
N SER A 49 1.99 -3.01 19.02
CA SER A 49 1.94 -4.47 19.14
C SER A 49 3.02 -4.96 20.09
N TRP A 50 4.27 -4.51 19.92
CA TRP A 50 5.36 -4.91 20.80
C TRP A 50 5.18 -4.36 22.23
N ALA A 51 4.79 -3.10 22.37
CA ALA A 51 4.61 -2.48 23.68
C ALA A 51 3.51 -3.17 24.52
N VAL A 52 2.46 -3.70 23.89
CA VAL A 52 1.30 -4.26 24.59
C VAL A 52 1.30 -5.80 24.59
N LEU A 53 1.60 -6.47 23.49
CA LEU A 53 1.52 -7.94 23.41
C LEU A 53 2.66 -8.62 24.18
N MET A 54 3.88 -8.08 24.11
CA MET A 54 5.03 -8.64 24.82
C MET A 54 4.79 -8.79 26.33
N PRO A 55 4.32 -7.76 27.06
CA PRO A 55 4.01 -7.91 28.49
C PRO A 55 2.78 -8.78 28.74
N VAL A 56 1.74 -8.71 27.90
CA VAL A 56 0.51 -9.50 28.08
C VAL A 56 0.80 -11.01 27.99
N ASP A 57 1.64 -11.42 27.05
CA ASP A 57 1.95 -12.82 26.76
C ASP A 57 3.01 -13.41 27.71
N SER A 58 3.92 -12.59 28.26
CA SER A 58 5.04 -13.05 29.09
C SER A 58 4.89 -12.88 30.60
N VAL A 59 4.19 -11.83 31.07
CA VAL A 59 4.19 -11.48 32.51
C VAL A 59 3.29 -12.42 33.30
N ASN A 60 3.80 -13.03 34.37
CA ASN A 60 3.06 -13.90 35.29
C ASN A 60 2.39 -15.11 34.62
N THR A 61 2.87 -15.54 33.45
CA THR A 61 2.30 -16.69 32.74
C THR A 61 3.42 -17.48 32.10
N SER A 62 3.57 -18.74 32.52
CA SER A 62 4.58 -19.64 31.98
C SER A 62 4.02 -21.05 31.96
N VAL A 63 3.78 -21.57 30.77
CA VAL A 63 3.49 -23.00 30.57
C VAL A 63 4.82 -23.77 30.56
N PRO A 64 4.93 -24.93 31.21
CA PRO A 64 6.15 -25.76 31.15
C PRO A 64 6.55 -26.06 29.70
N GLY A 65 7.84 -25.93 29.39
CA GLY A 65 8.37 -26.19 28.04
C GLY A 65 8.32 -25.01 27.06
N LYS A 66 7.85 -23.83 27.48
CA LYS A 66 7.85 -22.60 26.67
C LYS A 66 8.91 -21.61 27.15
N SER A 67 10.04 -21.56 26.46
CA SER A 67 11.20 -20.71 26.81
C SER A 67 11.70 -19.90 25.62
N GLY A 68 12.42 -18.79 25.88
CA GLY A 68 12.90 -17.90 24.82
C GLY A 68 11.76 -17.23 24.04
N LEU A 69 11.76 -17.42 22.71
CA LEU A 69 10.77 -16.84 21.80
C LEU A 69 9.35 -17.42 22.01
N ASP A 70 9.27 -18.66 22.51
CA ASP A 70 8.02 -19.36 22.81
C ASP A 70 7.24 -18.72 23.97
N LYS A 71 7.78 -17.70 24.63
CA LYS A 71 7.05 -16.93 25.66
C LYS A 71 6.07 -15.91 25.08
N PHE A 72 6.25 -15.51 23.82
CA PHE A 72 5.44 -14.47 23.16
C PHE A 72 4.37 -15.03 22.23
N ILE A 73 4.17 -16.35 22.24
CA ILE A 73 3.08 -16.97 21.49
C ILE A 73 1.80 -16.98 22.33
N LEU A 74 0.65 -16.88 21.66
CA LEU A 74 -0.68 -17.04 22.28
C LEU A 74 -0.83 -18.34 23.07
N GLY A 75 -0.09 -19.38 22.70
CA GLY A 75 -0.08 -20.68 23.38
C GLY A 75 0.66 -20.70 24.71
N ASN A 76 1.39 -19.64 25.08
CA ASN A 76 1.93 -19.51 26.43
C ASN A 76 0.85 -19.06 27.43
N ILE A 77 -0.29 -18.55 26.99
CA ILE A 77 -1.36 -18.09 27.89
C ILE A 77 -1.99 -19.29 28.60
N ALA A 78 -1.83 -19.34 29.93
CA ALA A 78 -2.38 -20.41 30.75
C ALA A 78 -3.92 -20.36 30.79
N THR A 79 -4.55 -21.54 30.96
CA THR A 79 -6.01 -21.72 30.91
C THR A 79 -6.77 -20.98 32.01
N ASP A 80 -6.09 -20.60 33.09
CA ASP A 80 -6.61 -19.80 34.20
C ASP A 80 -6.64 -18.29 33.89
N LYS A 81 -5.97 -17.84 32.81
CA LYS A 81 -5.76 -16.41 32.49
C LYS A 81 -6.34 -16.00 31.13
N GLN A 82 -7.47 -16.61 30.74
CA GLN A 82 -8.14 -16.35 29.46
C GLN A 82 -8.56 -14.88 29.24
N ALA A 83 -8.77 -14.09 30.30
CA ALA A 83 -9.09 -12.67 30.19
C ALA A 83 -8.04 -11.87 29.39
N ARG A 84 -6.81 -12.37 29.28
CA ARG A 84 -5.72 -11.73 28.52
C ARG A 84 -5.95 -11.71 27.01
N TYR A 85 -6.69 -12.68 26.47
CA TYR A 85 -7.05 -12.68 25.04
C TYR A 85 -7.89 -11.46 24.64
N ALA A 86 -8.56 -10.82 25.60
CA ALA A 86 -9.27 -9.57 25.34
C ALA A 86 -8.34 -8.46 24.84
N ALA A 87 -7.06 -8.45 25.25
CA ALA A 87 -6.08 -7.48 24.77
C ALA A 87 -5.77 -7.68 23.28
N HIS A 88 -5.58 -8.92 22.83
CA HIS A 88 -5.35 -9.24 21.41
C HIS A 88 -6.54 -8.85 20.55
N VAL A 89 -7.76 -9.19 21.00
CA VAL A 89 -9.00 -8.82 20.27
C VAL A 89 -9.16 -7.30 20.20
N SER A 90 -8.93 -6.59 21.31
CA SER A 90 -9.04 -5.13 21.36
C SER A 90 -8.05 -4.45 20.42
N LEU A 91 -6.79 -4.92 20.40
CA LEU A 91 -5.76 -4.42 19.49
C LEU A 91 -6.08 -4.75 18.03
N ALA A 92 -6.63 -5.93 17.74
CA ALA A 92 -7.02 -6.29 16.38
C ALA A 92 -8.07 -5.31 15.82
N TRP A 93 -9.08 -4.94 16.62
CA TRP A 93 -10.07 -3.94 16.23
C TRP A 93 -9.46 -2.54 16.06
N LEU A 94 -8.57 -2.13 16.96
CA LEU A 94 -7.87 -0.85 16.89
C LEU A 94 -7.01 -0.74 15.62
N PHE A 95 -6.22 -1.78 15.32
CA PHE A 95 -5.40 -1.84 14.11
C PHE A 95 -6.25 -1.87 12.84
N THR A 96 -7.34 -2.63 12.85
CA THR A 96 -8.29 -2.67 11.73
C THR A 96 -8.84 -1.27 11.44
N PHE A 97 -9.32 -0.56 12.46
CA PHE A 97 -9.80 0.81 12.32
C PHE A 97 -8.71 1.76 11.79
N TRP A 98 -7.49 1.67 12.35
CA TRP A 98 -6.35 2.48 11.91
C TRP A 98 -6.00 2.27 10.44
N ILE A 99 -5.97 1.02 9.98
CA ILE A 99 -5.71 0.67 8.58
C ILE A 99 -6.80 1.26 7.68
N PHE A 100 -8.08 1.02 8.01
CA PHE A 100 -9.20 1.54 7.22
C PHE A 100 -9.22 3.07 7.15
N TRP A 101 -8.91 3.76 8.25
CA TRP A 101 -8.82 5.21 8.29
C TRP A 101 -7.73 5.75 7.35
N ASN A 102 -6.53 5.14 7.38
CA ASN A 102 -5.44 5.52 6.49
C ASN A 102 -5.77 5.24 5.02
N ILE A 103 -6.32 4.06 4.71
CA ILE A 103 -6.72 3.69 3.33
C ILE A 103 -7.78 4.67 2.81
N ARG A 104 -8.80 5.00 3.60
CA ARG A 104 -9.85 5.95 3.20
C ARG A 104 -9.28 7.33 2.90
N ARG A 105 -8.38 7.84 3.75
CA ARG A 105 -7.72 9.14 3.55
C ARG A 105 -6.89 9.15 2.28
N GLU A 106 -6.13 8.08 2.05
CA GLU A 106 -5.25 7.97 0.88
C GLU A 106 -6.03 7.80 -0.41
N MET A 107 -7.08 6.97 -0.40
CA MET A 107 -7.96 6.77 -1.56
C MET A 107 -8.68 8.06 -1.96
N ALA A 108 -9.16 8.86 -1.01
CA ALA A 108 -9.79 10.14 -1.30
C ALA A 108 -8.81 11.12 -1.99
N HIS A 109 -7.56 11.14 -1.53
CA HIS A 109 -6.50 11.93 -2.16
C HIS A 109 -6.19 11.42 -3.57
N PHE A 110 -6.06 10.10 -3.74
CA PHE A 110 -5.82 9.45 -5.03
C PHE A 110 -6.89 9.83 -6.07
N ILE A 111 -8.18 9.71 -5.71
CA ILE A 111 -9.30 10.04 -6.60
C ILE A 111 -9.21 11.50 -7.04
N THR A 112 -9.02 12.42 -6.09
CA THR A 112 -8.95 13.86 -6.36
C THR A 112 -7.79 14.20 -7.30
N LYS A 113 -6.60 13.64 -7.04
CA LYS A 113 -5.42 13.89 -7.87
C LYS A 113 -5.56 13.30 -9.27
N ARG A 114 -6.09 12.07 -9.38
CA ARG A 114 -6.33 11.40 -10.66
C ARG A 114 -7.35 12.17 -11.51
N GLN A 115 -8.44 12.65 -10.90
CA GLN A 115 -9.42 13.47 -11.59
C GLN A 115 -8.79 14.76 -12.14
N ARG A 116 -8.02 15.47 -11.33
CA ARG A 116 -7.31 16.70 -11.77
C ARG A 116 -6.33 16.43 -12.91
N PHE A 117 -5.66 15.27 -12.90
CA PHE A 117 -4.76 14.88 -13.98
C PHE A 117 -5.47 14.62 -15.30
N LEU A 118 -6.57 13.86 -15.28
CA LEU A 118 -7.32 13.51 -16.49
C LEU A 118 -7.96 14.74 -17.15
N ILE A 119 -8.38 15.73 -16.34
CA ILE A 119 -8.96 16.99 -16.82
C ILE A 119 -7.88 17.98 -17.30
N SER A 120 -6.61 17.75 -16.96
CA SER A 120 -5.54 18.68 -17.33
C SER A 120 -5.37 18.77 -18.85
N PRO A 121 -5.18 19.99 -19.41
CA PRO A 121 -5.07 20.18 -20.86
C PRO A 121 -3.83 19.49 -21.45
N ALA A 122 -2.78 19.30 -20.65
CA ALA A 122 -1.59 18.55 -21.04
C ALA A 122 -1.90 17.07 -21.31
N HIS A 123 -2.74 16.44 -20.49
CA HIS A 123 -3.13 15.05 -20.67
C HIS A 123 -4.25 14.89 -21.72
N ALA A 124 -5.23 15.79 -21.72
CA ALA A 124 -6.37 15.74 -22.64
C ALA A 124 -5.97 15.88 -24.12
N ARG A 125 -4.88 16.62 -24.40
CA ARG A 125 -4.33 16.77 -25.76
C ARG A 125 -3.38 15.63 -26.18
N SER A 126 -3.12 14.67 -25.29
CA SER A 126 -2.24 13.55 -25.61
C SER A 126 -2.88 12.63 -26.65
N VAL A 127 -2.05 12.02 -27.49
CA VAL A 127 -2.50 11.04 -28.51
C VAL A 127 -3.24 9.88 -27.84
N GLN A 128 -2.76 9.44 -26.67
CA GLN A 128 -3.40 8.38 -25.89
C GLN A 128 -4.82 8.73 -25.43
N ALA A 129 -5.10 10.01 -25.14
CA ALA A 129 -6.44 10.46 -24.74
C ALA A 129 -7.40 10.69 -25.93
N THR A 130 -6.88 10.86 -27.14
CA THR A 130 -7.68 11.19 -28.35
C THR A 130 -7.93 9.97 -29.25
N THR A 131 -7.15 8.90 -29.11
CA THR A 131 -7.28 7.68 -29.91
C THR A 131 -8.25 6.68 -29.27
N VAL A 132 -9.24 6.22 -30.04
CA VAL A 132 -10.18 5.15 -29.64
C VAL A 132 -9.86 3.88 -30.41
N LEU A 133 -9.61 2.78 -29.69
CA LEU A 133 -9.47 1.46 -30.29
C LEU A 133 -10.86 0.86 -30.54
N VAL A 134 -11.19 0.61 -31.80
CA VAL A 134 -12.42 -0.08 -32.19
C VAL A 134 -12.11 -1.54 -32.47
N THR A 135 -12.63 -2.45 -31.65
CA THR A 135 -12.50 -3.90 -31.82
C THR A 135 -13.85 -4.52 -32.21
N GLY A 136 -13.83 -5.72 -32.81
CA GLY A 136 -15.05 -6.50 -33.02
C GLY A 136 -15.94 -6.07 -34.20
N ILE A 137 -15.37 -5.54 -35.29
CA ILE A 137 -16.15 -5.16 -36.48
C ILE A 137 -16.82 -6.42 -37.10
N PRO A 138 -18.16 -6.44 -37.27
CA PRO A 138 -18.88 -7.59 -37.81
C PRO A 138 -18.37 -8.03 -39.18
N ALA A 139 -18.28 -9.34 -39.41
CA ALA A 139 -17.71 -9.92 -40.64
C ALA A 139 -18.42 -9.44 -41.92
N LYS A 140 -19.75 -9.24 -41.83
CA LYS A 140 -20.61 -8.81 -42.94
C LYS A 140 -20.34 -7.38 -43.43
N THR A 141 -19.73 -6.53 -42.61
CA THR A 141 -19.41 -5.13 -42.93
C THR A 141 -17.89 -4.88 -43.08
N ARG A 142 -17.06 -5.93 -43.04
CA ARG A 142 -15.62 -5.80 -43.26
C ARG A 142 -15.33 -5.64 -44.75
N CYS A 143 -14.82 -4.48 -45.14
CA CYS A 143 -14.20 -4.32 -46.45
C CYS A 143 -12.82 -5.01 -46.42
N THR A 144 -12.69 -6.13 -47.14
CA THR A 144 -11.49 -6.99 -47.16
C THR A 144 -10.22 -6.29 -47.67
N ALA A 145 -10.35 -5.14 -48.34
CA ALA A 145 -9.24 -4.32 -48.79
C ALA A 145 -8.60 -3.47 -47.67
N CYS A 146 -9.39 -3.03 -46.68
CA CYS A 146 -8.93 -2.10 -45.63
C CYS A 146 -8.26 -2.80 -44.43
N THR A 147 -8.47 -4.11 -44.26
CA THR A 147 -7.91 -4.88 -43.13
C THR A 147 -6.61 -5.61 -43.44
N ARG A 148 -6.00 -5.40 -44.62
CA ARG A 148 -4.81 -6.16 -45.06
C ARG A 148 -3.48 -5.65 -44.48
N THR A 149 -3.47 -4.63 -43.61
CA THR A 149 -2.23 -3.98 -43.13
C THR A 149 -1.85 -4.28 -41.68
N SER A 150 -2.22 -5.43 -41.13
CA SER A 150 -1.61 -5.87 -39.87
C SER A 150 -1.46 -7.39 -39.86
N PRO A 151 -0.30 -7.93 -40.26
CA PRO A 151 0.09 -9.25 -39.80
C PRO A 151 0.27 -9.14 -38.30
N ALA A 152 -0.52 -9.90 -37.55
CA ALA A 152 -0.32 -10.08 -36.12
C ALA A 152 1.11 -10.58 -35.88
N ALA A 153 1.89 -9.80 -35.13
CA ALA A 153 3.14 -10.24 -34.53
C ALA A 153 2.86 -11.00 -33.23
#